data_AF-A0AAE1TFQ5-F1
#
_entry.id   AF-A0AAE1TFQ5-F1
#
_cell.length_a   1.000
_cell.length_b   1.000
_cell.length_c   1.000
_cell.angle_alpha   90.00
_cell.angle_beta   90.00
_cell.angle_gamma   90.00
#
_symmetry.space_group_name_H-M   'P 1'
#
loop_
_entity.id
_entity.type
_entity.pdbx_description
1 polymer ?
#
loop_
_entity_poly.entity_id
_entity_poly.type
_entity_poly.pdbx_seq_one_letter_code
_entity_poly.pdbx_strand_id
1 'polypeptide(L)'
;MKIGSIRKILERYWKYNKVDRVGIHFDEEQYSQQMKVECAMMAKQIEHLQLSKRKLMGEELSSCSIEDLQEIENQLITSLQHVKLRKSQLFRQQSQQLQDKERNLIQQNASLTKLCGRTVKWQNQWSKQKEAEVETELRIGLPQNQCS
;
A
#
# COMPACT_ATOMS: atom_id res chain seq x y z
N MET A 1 10.71 -37.11 -3.87
CA MET A 1 11.88 -37.69 -4.58
C MET A 1 12.79 -38.34 -3.55
N LYS A 2 13.12 -39.64 -3.68
CA LYS A 2 13.94 -40.37 -2.70
C LYS A 2 15.42 -39.96 -2.84
N ILE A 3 16.15 -39.76 -1.74
CA ILE A 3 17.59 -39.41 -1.71
C ILE A 3 18.47 -40.36 -2.53
N GLY A 4 18.10 -41.65 -2.63
CA GLY A 4 18.77 -42.61 -3.51
C GLY A 4 18.66 -42.27 -5.01
N SER A 5 17.62 -41.53 -5.42
CA SER A 5 17.45 -41.03 -6.79
C SER A 5 18.42 -39.88 -7.09
N ILE A 6 18.66 -38.99 -6.12
CA ILE A 6 19.59 -37.85 -6.27
C ILE A 6 21.03 -38.36 -6.37
N ARG A 7 21.43 -39.33 -5.53
CA ARG A 7 22.77 -39.95 -5.62
C ARG A 7 23.02 -40.61 -6.98
N LYS A 8 22.05 -41.36 -7.52
CA LYS A 8 22.16 -42.00 -8.84
C LYS A 8 22.24 -40.99 -9.99
N ILE A 9 21.51 -39.88 -9.89
CA ILE A 9 21.57 -38.79 -10.87
C ILE A 9 22.93 -38.11 -10.81
N LEU A 10 23.44 -37.81 -9.61
CA LEU A 10 24.78 -37.25 -9.39
C LEU A 10 25.89 -38.19 -9.91
N GLU A 11 25.81 -39.49 -9.65
CA GLU A 11 26.77 -40.48 -10.15
C GLU A 11 26.83 -40.51 -11.68
N ARG A 12 25.67 -40.49 -12.36
CA ARG A 12 25.63 -40.40 -13.84
C ARG A 12 26.23 -39.09 -14.33
N TYR A 13 25.91 -37.98 -13.66
CA TYR A 13 26.42 -36.66 -14.01
C TYR A 13 27.94 -36.59 -13.85
N TRP A 14 28.48 -37.12 -12.75
CA TRP A 14 29.92 -37.20 -12.48
C TRP A 14 30.62 -38.11 -13.49
N LYS A 15 30.04 -39.27 -13.81
CA LYS A 15 30.60 -40.21 -14.79
C LYS A 15 30.65 -39.61 -16.20
N TYR A 16 29.62 -38.84 -16.57
CA TYR A 16 29.58 -38.13 -17.85
C TYR A 16 30.59 -36.97 -17.89
N ASN A 17 30.63 -36.14 -16.83
CA ASN A 17 31.62 -35.05 -16.71
C ASN A 17 33.07 -35.56 -16.74
N LYS A 18 33.36 -36.72 -16.13
CA LYS A 18 34.72 -37.29 -16.10
C LYS A 18 35.19 -37.78 -17.48
N VAL A 19 34.25 -38.20 -18.35
CA VAL A 19 34.53 -38.64 -19.73
C VAL A 19 34.77 -37.43 -20.64
N ASP A 20 34.02 -36.34 -20.48
CA ASP A 20 34.23 -35.09 -21.23
C ASP A 20 35.50 -34.30 -20.80
N ARG A 21 35.98 -34.52 -19.56
CA ARG A 21 37.19 -33.86 -19.03
C ARG A 21 38.51 -34.48 -19.46
N VAL A 22 38.51 -35.57 -20.24
CA VAL A 22 39.75 -36.15 -20.79
C VAL A 22 40.48 -35.17 -21.74
N GLY A 23 39.79 -34.13 -22.23
CA GLY A 23 40.37 -33.05 -23.04
C GLY A 23 40.37 -31.64 -22.40
N ILE A 24 39.82 -31.46 -21.20
CA ILE A 24 39.77 -30.16 -20.51
C ILE A 24 40.32 -30.36 -19.11
N HIS A 25 41.51 -29.80 -18.86
CA HIS A 25 42.18 -29.83 -17.55
C HIS A 25 41.38 -28.97 -16.55
N PHE A 26 40.29 -29.51 -15.99
CA PHE A 26 39.57 -28.89 -14.89
C PHE A 26 40.34 -29.16 -13.60
N ASP A 27 41.03 -28.14 -13.11
CA ASP A 27 41.67 -28.18 -11.80
C ASP A 27 40.62 -27.94 -10.70
N GLU A 28 40.10 -29.04 -10.17
CA GLU A 28 39.10 -29.05 -9.09
C GLU A 28 39.62 -28.39 -7.81
N GLU A 29 40.93 -28.46 -7.57
CA GLU A 29 41.58 -27.83 -6.42
C GLU A 29 41.66 -26.31 -6.61
N GLN A 30 42.04 -25.85 -7.81
CA GLN A 30 42.01 -24.43 -8.15
C GLN A 30 40.60 -23.84 -8.07
N TYR A 31 39.59 -24.54 -8.61
CA TYR A 31 38.19 -24.09 -8.53
C TYR A 31 37.69 -24.03 -7.08
N SER A 32 37.97 -25.06 -6.28
CA SER A 32 37.63 -25.08 -4.85
C SER A 32 38.29 -23.94 -4.09
N GLN A 33 39.56 -23.65 -4.39
CA GLN A 33 40.29 -22.55 -3.79
C GLN A 33 39.72 -21.19 -4.20
N GLN A 34 39.37 -21.01 -5.47
CA GLN A 34 38.71 -19.79 -5.95
C GLN A 34 37.37 -19.57 -5.24
N MET A 35 36.53 -20.60 -5.12
CA MET A 35 35.25 -20.51 -4.42
C MET A 35 35.42 -20.13 -2.95
N LYS A 36 36.45 -20.65 -2.26
CA LYS A 36 36.76 -20.25 -0.88
C LYS A 36 37.12 -18.77 -0.77
N VAL A 37 37.92 -18.26 -1.71
CA VAL A 37 38.29 -16.85 -1.76
C VAL A 37 37.06 -15.97 -1.99
N GLU A 38 36.21 -16.32 -2.94
CA GLU A 38 34.97 -15.59 -3.23
C GLU A 38 34.03 -15.57 -2.01
N CYS A 39 33.84 -16.71 -1.35
CA CYS A 39 33.06 -16.80 -0.11
C CYS A 39 33.64 -15.91 1.01
N ALA A 40 34.96 -15.90 1.18
CA ALA A 40 35.62 -15.07 2.18
C ALA A 40 35.47 -13.57 1.87
N MET A 41 35.54 -13.19 0.59
CA MET A 41 35.30 -11.81 0.15
C MET A 41 33.85 -11.38 0.44
N MET A 42 32.87 -12.22 0.13
CA MET A 42 31.46 -11.93 0.43
C MET A 42 31.22 -11.81 1.94
N ALA A 43 31.80 -12.69 2.75
CA ALA A 43 31.69 -12.62 4.21
C ALA A 43 32.23 -11.29 4.75
N LYS A 44 33.39 -10.84 4.25
CA LYS A 44 33.98 -9.55 4.62
C LYS A 44 33.11 -8.36 4.19
N GLN A 45 32.48 -8.43 3.01
CA GLN A 45 31.54 -7.40 2.56
C GLN A 45 30.31 -7.32 3.47
N ILE A 46 29.76 -8.46 3.88
CA ILE A 46 28.63 -8.52 4.80
C ILE A 46 29.01 -7.90 6.15
N GLU A 47 30.16 -8.26 6.70
CA GLU A 47 30.66 -7.71 7.96
C GLU A 47 30.80 -6.18 7.89
N HIS A 48 31.40 -5.67 6.81
CA HIS A 48 31.53 -4.22 6.59
C HIS A 48 30.17 -3.52 6.53
N LEU A 49 29.19 -4.08 5.81
CA LEU A 49 27.84 -3.53 5.72
C LEU A 49 27.12 -3.54 7.07
N GLN A 50 27.28 -4.61 7.86
CA GLN A 50 26.70 -4.72 9.19
C GLN A 50 27.29 -3.68 10.15
N LEU A 51 28.62 -3.51 10.13
CA LEU A 51 29.29 -2.49 10.92
C LEU A 51 28.84 -1.09 10.53
N SER A 52 28.80 -0.79 9.22
CA SER A 52 28.31 0.49 8.71
C SER A 52 26.87 0.76 9.16
N LYS A 53 25.98 -0.23 9.11
CA LYS A 53 24.62 -0.13 9.63
C LYS A 53 24.61 0.21 11.13
N ARG A 54 25.38 -0.51 11.96
CA ARG A 54 25.45 -0.26 13.41
C ARG A 54 25.92 1.18 13.69
N LYS A 55 26.96 1.65 13.00
CA LYS A 55 27.43 3.04 13.09
C LYS A 55 26.36 4.06 12.72
N LEU A 56 25.63 3.86 11.62
CA LEU A 56 24.51 4.73 11.23
C LEU A 56 23.36 4.72 12.26
N MET A 57 23.22 3.65 13.04
CA MET A 57 22.25 3.53 14.13
C MET A 57 22.77 4.13 15.45
N GLY A 58 23.99 4.67 15.48
CA GLY A 58 24.61 5.24 16.68
C GLY A 58 25.30 4.22 17.58
N GLU A 59 25.51 2.99 17.09
CA GLU A 59 26.17 1.91 17.82
C GLU A 59 27.66 1.81 17.44
N GLU A 60 28.51 1.26 18.33
CA GLU A 60 29.94 0.99 18.08
C GLU A 60 30.76 2.20 17.60
N LEU A 61 30.38 3.42 18.02
CA LEU A 61 31.03 4.67 17.61
C LEU A 61 32.36 4.96 18.30
N SER A 62 32.73 4.23 19.35
CA SER A 62 33.94 4.48 20.15
C SER A 62 35.25 4.38 19.36
N SER A 63 35.24 3.69 18.22
CA SER A 63 36.39 3.54 17.31
C SER A 63 36.39 4.52 16.13
N CYS A 64 35.37 5.39 16.03
CA CYS A 64 35.25 6.33 14.91
C CYS A 64 36.13 7.56 15.14
N SER A 65 36.75 8.04 14.06
CA SER A 65 37.40 9.35 14.04
C SER A 65 36.36 10.49 14.04
N ILE A 66 36.82 11.73 14.24
CA ILE A 66 35.94 12.90 14.17
C ILE A 66 35.38 13.05 12.75
N GLU A 67 36.21 12.79 11.75
CA GLU A 67 35.85 12.83 10.33
C GLU A 67 34.77 11.78 10.01
N ASP A 68 34.92 10.54 10.51
CA ASP A 68 33.91 9.48 10.33
C ASP A 68 32.57 9.88 10.95
N LEU A 69 32.60 10.49 12.15
CA LEU A 69 31.39 10.93 12.85
C LEU A 69 30.69 12.07 12.09
N GLN A 70 31.46 13.02 11.54
CA GLN A 70 30.91 14.10 10.70
C GLN A 70 30.29 13.55 9.42
N GLU A 71 30.89 12.53 8.79
CA GLU A 71 30.31 11.89 7.62
C GLU A 71 28.97 11.20 7.96
N ILE A 72 28.94 10.43 9.05
CA ILE A 72 27.72 9.78 9.55
C ILE A 72 26.62 10.82 9.82
N GLU A 73 26.96 11.90 10.52
CA GLU A 73 26.01 12.98 10.82
C GLU A 73 25.45 13.59 9.52
N ASN A 74 26.30 13.95 8.57
CA ASN A 74 25.88 14.54 7.31
C ASN A 74 24.97 13.59 6.49
N GLN A 75 25.29 12.29 6.46
CA GLN A 75 24.46 11.28 5.81
C GLN A 75 23.08 11.17 6.49
N LEU A 76 23.03 11.19 7.82
CA LEU A 76 21.77 11.14 8.59
C LEU A 76 20.93 12.39 8.40
N ILE A 77 21.53 13.59 8.45
CA ILE A 77 20.84 14.86 8.23
C ILE A 77 20.20 14.88 6.84
N THR A 78 20.99 14.56 5.81
CA THR A 78 20.53 14.60 4.42
C THR A 78 19.41 13.59 4.16
N SER A 79 19.58 12.34 4.60
CA SER A 79 18.56 11.31 4.43
C SER A 79 17.28 11.63 5.20
N LEU A 80 17.38 12.17 6.41
CA LEU A 80 16.22 12.61 7.20
C LEU A 80 15.46 13.75 6.52
N GLN A 81 16.17 14.71 5.93
CA GLN A 81 15.56 15.79 5.15
C GLN A 81 14.76 15.23 3.96
N HIS A 82 15.31 14.27 3.21
CA HIS A 82 14.60 13.61 2.12
C HIS A 82 13.35 12.87 2.59
N VAL A 83 13.45 12.13 3.70
CA VAL A 83 12.30 11.43 4.31
C VAL A 83 11.21 12.41 4.72
N LYS A 84 11.57 13.50 5.40
CA LYS A 84 10.62 14.55 5.82
C LYS A 84 9.93 15.18 4.60
N LEU A 85 10.70 15.56 3.59
CA LEU A 85 10.18 16.16 2.36
C LEU A 85 9.15 15.23 1.69
N ARG A 86 9.51 13.96 1.49
CA ARG A 86 8.62 12.97 0.87
C ARG A 86 7.34 12.74 1.69
N LYS A 87 7.46 12.64 3.02
CA LYS A 87 6.30 12.51 3.91
C LYS A 87 5.37 13.73 3.80
N SER A 88 5.93 14.94 3.85
CA SER A 88 5.15 16.17 3.71
C SER A 88 4.45 16.29 2.35
N GLN A 89 5.12 15.89 1.27
CA GLN A 89 4.51 15.85 -0.06
C GLN A 89 3.34 14.87 -0.12
N LEU A 90 3.51 13.66 0.40
CA LEU A 90 2.45 12.64 0.41
C LEU A 90 1.25 13.08 1.25
N PHE A 91 1.48 13.64 2.44
CA PHE A 91 0.38 14.15 3.28
C PHE A 91 -0.35 15.31 2.63
N ARG A 92 0.37 16.21 1.94
CA ARG A 92 -0.27 17.29 1.18
C ARG A 92 -1.16 16.75 0.07
N GLN A 93 -0.69 15.75 -0.68
CA GLN A 93 -1.47 15.10 -1.73
C GLN A 93 -2.73 14.43 -1.17
N GLN A 94 -2.61 13.69 -0.06
CA GLN A 94 -3.76 13.05 0.59
C GLN A 94 -4.76 14.08 1.13
N SER A 95 -4.28 15.15 1.76
CA SER A 95 -5.13 16.24 2.25
C SER A 95 -5.91 16.89 1.11
N GLN A 96 -5.24 17.17 -0.02
CA GLN A 96 -5.88 17.74 -1.20
C GLN A 96 -6.98 16.81 -1.76
N GLN A 97 -6.68 15.51 -1.90
CA GLN A 97 -7.67 14.53 -2.37
C GLN A 97 -8.90 14.47 -1.48
N LEU A 98 -8.73 14.52 -0.16
CA LEU A 98 -9.83 14.53 0.79
C LEU A 98 -10.65 15.82 0.70
N GLN A 99 -10.00 16.97 0.57
CA GLN A 99 -10.68 18.27 0.38
C GLN A 99 -11.48 18.33 -0.93
N ASP A 100 -10.97 17.72 -2.00
CA ASP A 100 -11.71 17.62 -3.27
C ASP A 100 -12.92 16.70 -3.14
N LYS A 101 -12.76 15.56 -2.44
CA LYS A 101 -13.86 14.63 -2.17
C LYS A 101 -14.94 15.26 -1.28
N GLU A 102 -14.54 15.97 -0.23
CA GLU A 102 -15.45 16.71 0.65
C GLU A 102 -16.27 17.73 -0.16
N ARG A 103 -15.63 18.55 -0.98
CA ARG A 103 -16.31 19.53 -1.84
C ARG A 103 -17.32 18.86 -2.77
N ASN A 104 -16.95 17.74 -3.39
CA ASN A 104 -17.85 16.99 -4.27
C ASN A 104 -19.07 16.46 -3.50
N LEU A 105 -18.85 15.85 -2.33
CA LEU A 105 -19.93 15.33 -1.49
C LEU A 105 -20.87 16.44 -1.00
N ILE A 106 -20.34 17.60 -0.62
CA ILE A 106 -21.16 18.77 -0.25
C ILE A 106 -22.05 19.20 -1.42
N GLN A 107 -21.49 19.28 -2.63
CA GLN A 107 -22.24 19.66 -3.83
C GLN A 107 -23.33 18.63 -4.18
N GLN A 108 -23.02 17.34 -4.11
CA GLN A 108 -23.99 16.27 -4.35
C GLN A 108 -25.11 16.30 -3.31
N ASN A 109 -24.77 16.43 -2.03
CA ASN A 109 -25.73 16.47 -0.93
C ASN A 109 -26.66 17.69 -1.03
N ALA A 110 -26.12 18.86 -1.36
CA ALA A 110 -26.93 20.06 -1.62
C ALA A 110 -27.90 19.87 -2.80
N SER A 111 -27.48 19.15 -3.85
CA SER A 111 -28.32 18.83 -5.01
C SER A 111 -29.45 17.86 -4.65
N LEU A 112 -29.13 16.80 -3.90
CA LEU A 112 -30.11 15.83 -3.41
C LEU A 112 -31.13 16.47 -2.47
N THR A 113 -30.68 17.31 -1.54
CA THR A 113 -31.56 18.03 -0.61
C THR A 113 -32.56 18.93 -1.37
N LYS A 114 -32.11 19.62 -2.43
CA LYS A 114 -32.99 20.41 -3.30
C LYS A 114 -34.01 19.53 -4.03
N LEU A 115 -33.61 18.36 -4.52
CA LEU A 115 -34.51 17.42 -5.21
C LEU A 115 -35.55 16.84 -4.25
N CYS A 116 -35.13 16.30 -3.10
CA CYS A 116 -36.04 15.77 -2.09
C CYS A 116 -37.01 16.85 -1.58
N GLY A 117 -36.51 18.06 -1.31
CA GLY A 117 -37.36 19.19 -0.91
C GLY A 117 -38.40 19.57 -1.97
N ARG A 118 -38.09 19.41 -3.26
CA ARG A 118 -39.08 19.58 -4.34
C ARG A 118 -40.09 18.44 -4.34
N THR A 119 -39.65 17.18 -4.27
CA THR A 119 -40.53 16.00 -4.26
C THR A 119 -41.54 16.04 -3.11
N VAL A 120 -41.10 16.38 -1.91
CA VAL A 120 -41.98 16.51 -0.73
C VAL A 120 -42.99 17.65 -0.92
N LYS A 121 -42.58 18.78 -1.52
CA LYS A 121 -43.51 19.87 -1.86
C LYS A 121 -44.57 19.42 -2.87
N TRP A 122 -44.17 18.71 -3.92
CA TRP A 122 -45.09 18.17 -4.91
C TRP A 122 -46.08 17.16 -4.29
N GLN A 123 -45.59 16.25 -3.46
CA GLN A 123 -46.45 15.30 -2.73
C GLN A 123 -47.47 16.01 -1.84
N ASN A 124 -47.02 16.99 -1.04
CA ASN A 124 -47.92 17.73 -0.16
C ASN A 124 -48.97 18.56 -0.94
N GLN A 125 -48.61 19.09 -2.11
CA GLN A 125 -49.55 19.80 -2.97
C GLN A 125 -50.61 18.86 -3.57
N TRP A 126 -50.19 17.69 -4.06
CA TRP A 126 -51.09 16.66 -4.58
C TRP A 126 -52.05 16.13 -3.50
N SER A 127 -51.56 15.92 -2.27
CA SER A 127 -52.40 15.50 -1.15
C SER A 127 -53.44 16.57 -0.78
N LYS A 128 -53.06 17.86 -0.73
CA LYS A 128 -54.00 18.96 -0.49
C LYS A 128 -55.07 19.08 -1.57
N GLN A 129 -54.71 18.82 -2.82
CA GLN A 129 -55.66 18.89 -3.94
C GLN A 129 -56.67 17.75 -3.89
N LYS A 130 -56.26 16.55 -3.44
CA LYS A 130 -57.17 15.44 -3.13
C LYS A 130 -58.07 15.72 -1.93
N GLU A 131 -57.57 16.34 -0.87
CA GLU A 131 -58.39 16.68 0.30
C GLU A 131 -59.47 17.72 -0.04
N ALA A 132 -59.12 18.75 -0.83
CA ALA A 132 -60.08 19.76 -1.29
C ALA A 132 -61.15 19.22 -2.26
N GLU A 133 -60.85 18.15 -3.01
CA GLU A 133 -61.82 17.50 -3.91
C GLU A 133 -62.84 16.62 -3.15
N VAL A 134 -62.48 16.13 -1.96
CA VAL A 134 -63.37 15.32 -1.10
C VAL A 134 -64.16 16.18 -0.10
N GLU A 135 -63.77 17.44 0.11
CA GLU A 135 -64.51 18.42 0.92
C GLU A 135 -65.73 18.98 0.17
N THR A 136 -66.59 18.08 -0.32
CA THR A 136 -67.97 18.42 -0.68
C THR A 136 -68.85 18.12 0.53
N GLU A 137 -69.67 19.08 0.96
CA GLU A 137 -70.66 18.90 2.05
C GLU A 137 -71.71 17.83 1.68
N LEU A 138 -71.34 16.55 1.81
CA LEU A 138 -72.28 15.43 1.75
C LEU A 138 -73.06 15.37 3.06
N ARG A 139 -74.12 16.18 3.15
CA ARG A 139 -75.15 16.01 4.18
C ARG A 139 -76.03 14.82 3.82
N ILE A 140 -75.64 13.63 4.28
CA ILE A 140 -76.50 12.45 4.26
C ILE A 140 -77.45 12.55 5.45
N GLY A 141 -78.59 13.22 5.25
CA GLY A 141 -79.69 13.28 6.20
C GLY A 141 -81.02 13.08 5.47
N LEU A 142 -81.91 12.29 6.06
CA LEU A 142 -83.26 12.02 5.52
C LEU A 142 -84.01 13.34 5.26
N PRO A 143 -84.74 13.49 4.13
CA PRO A 143 -85.52 14.69 3.87
C PRO A 143 -86.61 14.82 4.92
N GLN A 144 -86.73 16.01 5.53
CA GLN A 144 -87.87 16.32 6.39
C GLN A 144 -89.11 16.47 5.50
N ASN A 145 -89.99 15.47 5.56
CA ASN A 145 -91.35 15.58 5.04
C ASN A 145 -92.12 16.56 5.94
N GLN A 146 -92.26 17.80 5.48
CA GLN A 146 -93.26 18.72 6.04
C GLN A 146 -94.61 18.33 5.42
N CYS A 147 -95.45 17.62 6.18
CA CYS A 147 -96.85 17.44 5.84
C CYS A 147 -97.64 18.72 6.18
N SER A 148 -98.48 19.17 5.24
CA SER A 148 -99.67 20.00 5.51
C SER A 148 -100.91 19.16 5.27
#